data_AF-A0A7K1DVE0-F1
#
_entry.id   AF-A0A7K1DVE0-F1
#
_cell.length_a   1.000
_cell.length_b   1.000
_cell.length_c   1.000
_cell.angle_alpha   90.00
_cell.angle_beta   90.00
_cell.angle_gamma   90.00
#
_symmetry.space_group_name_H-M   'P 1'
#
loop_
_entity.id
_entity.type
_entity.pdbx_description
1 polymer ?
#
loop_
_entity_poly.entity_id
_entity_poly.type
_entity_poly.pdbx_seq_one_letter_code
_entity_poly.pdbx_strand_id
1 'polypeptide(L)' 'EPLPTEYKFDGTHLIADLDQPVFGLATGQALVIYDGDRVVGSATISETF' A
#
# COMPACT_ATOMS: atom_id res chain seq x y z
N GLU A 1 5.75 -10.47 5.49
CA GLU A 1 6.79 -9.41 5.56
C GLU A 1 6.38 -8.30 4.62
N PRO A 2 6.80 -7.05 4.86
CA PRO A 2 6.55 -5.95 3.93
C PRO A 2 7.20 -6.22 2.58
N LEU A 3 6.50 -5.84 1.50
CA LEU A 3 7.00 -5.96 0.14
C LEU A 3 7.63 -4.64 -0.30
N PRO A 4 8.73 -4.67 -1.08
CA PRO A 4 9.22 -3.49 -1.77
C PRO A 4 8.10 -2.87 -2.64
N THR A 5 7.94 -1.56 -2.51
CA THR A 5 6.90 -0.79 -3.21
C THR A 5 7.31 0.67 -3.27
N GLU A 6 6.96 1.34 -4.35
CA GLU A 6 6.90 2.80 -4.38
C GLU A 6 5.52 3.26 -3.95
N TYR A 7 5.43 4.39 -3.23
CA TYR A 7 4.15 4.94 -2.83
C TYR A 7 4.10 6.45 -3.00
N LYS A 8 2.89 6.97 -3.22
CA LYS A 8 2.64 8.42 -3.32
C LYS A 8 1.28 8.77 -2.72
N PHE A 9 1.18 9.99 -2.23
CA PHE A 9 -0.09 10.61 -1.88
C PHE A 9 -0.39 11.72 -2.89
N ASP A 10 -1.50 11.61 -3.60
CA ASP A 10 -1.89 12.57 -4.66
C ASP A 10 -2.77 13.73 -4.15
N GLY A 11 -3.04 13.77 -2.83
CA GLY A 11 -3.92 14.73 -2.19
C GLY A 11 -5.25 14.11 -1.71
N THR A 12 -5.65 12.96 -2.26
CA THR A 12 -6.87 12.24 -1.88
C THR A 12 -6.63 10.76 -1.63
N HIS A 13 -5.78 10.12 -2.43
CA HIS A 13 -5.49 8.68 -2.35
C HIS A 13 -4.03 8.42 -2.00
N LEU A 14 -3.83 7.40 -1.16
CA LEU A 14 -2.54 6.76 -0.97
C LEU A 14 -2.43 5.62 -1.99
N ILE A 15 -1.51 5.77 -2.94
CA ILE A 15 -1.29 4.83 -4.03
C ILE A 15 0.03 4.11 -3.77
N ALA A 16 0.02 2.78 -3.82
CA ALA A 16 1.19 1.93 -3.70
C ALA A 16 1.36 1.12 -4.99
N ASP A 17 2.49 1.33 -5.67
CA ASP A 17 2.90 0.59 -6.86
C ASP A 17 3.78 -0.57 -6.39
N LEU A 18 3.26 -1.78 -6.49
CA LEU A 18 3.93 -2.99 -6.01
C LEU A 18 4.92 -3.50 -7.07
N ASP A 19 6.16 -3.78 -6.66
CA ASP A 19 7.20 -4.30 -7.58
C ASP A 19 6.84 -5.68 -8.16
N GLN A 20 5.95 -6.41 -7.48
CA GLN A 20 5.47 -7.72 -7.87
C GLN A 20 3.99 -7.91 -7.50
N PRO A 21 3.22 -8.66 -8.31
CA PRO A 21 1.80 -8.89 -8.05
C PRO A 21 1.56 -9.62 -6.72
N VAL A 22 0.50 -9.22 -6.02
CA VAL A 22 0.05 -9.86 -4.78
C VAL A 22 -1.28 -10.56 -5.03
N PHE A 23 -1.29 -11.88 -4.89
CA PHE A 23 -2.52 -12.68 -5.00
C PHE A 23 -3.39 -12.52 -3.76
N GLY A 24 -4.70 -12.31 -3.97
CA GLY A 24 -5.66 -12.15 -2.88
C GLY A 24 -5.67 -10.75 -2.25
N LEU A 25 -5.06 -9.77 -2.91
CA LEU A 25 -5.27 -8.36 -2.59
C LEU A 25 -6.70 -7.95 -2.97
N ALA A 26 -7.42 -7.35 -2.04
CA ALA A 26 -8.82 -7.00 -2.22
C ALA A 26 -9.19 -5.75 -1.43
N THR A 27 -10.25 -5.08 -1.88
CA THR A 27 -10.82 -3.92 -1.20
C THR A 27 -11.27 -4.26 0.23
N GLY A 28 -11.12 -3.31 1.15
CA GLY A 28 -11.45 -3.48 2.57
C GLY A 28 -10.31 -4.05 3.42
N GLN A 29 -9.23 -4.54 2.80
CA GLN A 29 -8.00 -4.89 3.51
C GLN A 29 -7.20 -3.64 3.90
N ALA A 30 -6.26 -3.79 4.83
CA ALA A 30 -5.39 -2.70 5.27
C ALA A 30 -4.10 -2.63 4.43
N LEU A 31 -3.73 -1.43 4.00
CA LEU A 31 -2.42 -1.08 3.49
C LEU A 31 -1.63 -0.41 4.62
N VAL A 32 -0.39 -0.85 4.86
CA VAL A 32 0.52 -0.23 5.83
C VAL A 32 1.86 0.01 5.15
N ILE A 33 2.33 1.26 5.21
CA ILE A 33 3.60 1.68 4.60
C ILE A 33 4.66 1.81 5.69
N TYR A 34 5.81 1.21 5.43
CA TYR A 34 6.97 1.20 6.31
C TYR A 34 8.15 1.95 5.67
N ASP A 35 8.85 2.72 6.49
CA ASP A 35 10.15 3.32 6.20
C ASP A 35 11.15 2.72 7.21
N GLY A 36 11.87 1.68 6.78
CA GLY A 36 12.63 0.80 7.66
C GLY A 36 11.71 0.03 8.62
N ASP A 37 11.87 0.25 9.92
CA ASP A 37 11.06 -0.35 10.99
C ASP A 37 9.88 0.52 11.44
N ARG A 38 9.74 1.73 10.87
CA ARG A 38 8.72 2.71 11.26
C ARG A 38 7.53 2.69 10.32
N VAL A 39 6.32 2.67 10.88
CA VAL A 39 5.08 2.92 10.11
C VAL A 39 4.96 4.41 9.79
N VAL A 40 4.82 4.73 8.50
CA VAL A 40 4.70 6.11 8.01
C VAL A 40 3.34 6.44 7.39
N GLY A 41 2.50 5.42 7.15
CA GLY A 41 1.15 5.60 6.66
C GLY A 41 0.33 4.33 6.72
N SER A 42 -0.99 4.49 6.79
CA SER A 42 -1.94 3.39 6.64
C SER A 42 -3.21 3.86 5.96
N ALA A 43 -3.85 2.95 5.24
CA ALA A 43 -5.12 3.18 4.57
C ALA A 43 -5.92 1.88 4.46
N THR A 44 -7.20 2.00 4.17
CA THR A 44 -8.01 0.87 3.71
C THR A 44 -7.96 0.84 2.19
N ILE A 45 -7.67 -0.32 1.61
CA ILE A 45 -7.63 -0.50 0.17
C ILE A 45 -9.03 -0.28 -0.38
N SER A 46 -9.20 0.74 -1.22
CA SER A 46 -10.45 1.05 -1.91
C SER A 46 -10.51 0.46 -3.32
N GLU A 47 -9.35 0.27 -3.96
CA GLU A 47 -9.22 -0.18 -5.35
C GLU A 47 -7.94 -1.00 -5.54
N THR A 48 -7.94 -1.89 -6.54
CA THR A 48 -6.78 -2.67 -7.01
C THR A 48 -6.85 -2.72 -8.53
N PHE A 49 -5.75 -2.41 -9.23
CA PHE A 49 -5.71 -2.36 -10.70
C PHE A 49 -4.37 -2.85 -11.25
#